data_AF-A0A0P0GGU3-F1
#
_entry.id   AF-A0A0P0GGU3-F1
#
_cell.length_a   1.000
_cell.length_b   1.000
_cell.length_c   1.000
_cell.angle_alpha   90.00
_cell.angle_beta   90.00
_cell.angle_gamma   90.00
#
_symmetry.space_group_name_H-M   'P 1'
#
loop_
_entity.id
_entity.type
_entity.pdbx_description
1 polymer ?
#
loop_
_entity_poly.entity_id
_entity_poly.type
_entity_poly.pdbx_seq_one_letter_code
_entity_poly.pdbx_strand_id
1 'polypeptide(L)'
;MIKLSNPPVPEWDGIMAFMPVVGTYEFALSNDDMLIYYWQLFENRTNNDEPYIEKYGSLKELEKDVYGLCSRQIKGKVTTKNFKDIYDSLDKEVFLNKINALIKEYGNLINTYTIAVCIKTDEPIKLLSFIKSEIPDVETWSDYR
;
A
#
# COMPACT_ATOMS: atom_id res chain seq x y z
N MET A 1 -21.80 -2.27 -7.43
CA MET A 1 -21.12 -3.05 -8.51
C MET A 1 -19.64 -3.11 -8.22
N ILE A 2 -19.15 -4.31 -7.92
CA ILE A 2 -17.75 -4.57 -7.61
C ILE A 2 -16.95 -4.77 -8.91
N LYS A 3 -15.83 -4.05 -9.04
CA LYS A 3 -14.85 -4.22 -10.12
C LYS A 3 -13.47 -4.49 -9.53
N LEU A 4 -12.88 -5.60 -9.95
CA LEU A 4 -11.52 -5.99 -9.60
C LEU A 4 -10.54 -5.66 -10.73
N SER A 5 -9.32 -5.27 -10.37
CA SER A 5 -8.22 -5.03 -11.31
C SER A 5 -6.87 -5.33 -10.69
N ASN A 6 -5.86 -5.54 -11.55
CA ASN A 6 -4.49 -5.69 -11.11
C ASN A 6 -4.00 -4.43 -10.38
N PRO A 7 -3.23 -4.59 -9.29
CA PRO A 7 -2.69 -3.45 -8.58
C PRO A 7 -1.58 -2.76 -9.39
N PRO A 8 -1.43 -1.44 -9.27
CA PRO A 8 -0.29 -0.74 -9.86
C PRO A 8 0.99 -1.16 -9.11
N VAL A 9 2.08 -1.42 -9.83
CA VAL A 9 3.36 -1.78 -9.23
C VAL A 9 4.41 -0.71 -9.53
N PRO A 10 5.27 -0.35 -8.56
CA PRO A 10 6.40 0.52 -8.84
C PRO A 10 7.34 -0.13 -9.86
N GLU A 11 8.13 0.65 -10.58
CA GLU A 11 9.21 0.10 -11.38
C GLU A 11 10.30 -0.49 -10.46
N TRP A 12 10.51 -1.80 -10.56
CA TRP A 12 11.59 -2.50 -9.87
C TRP A 12 12.79 -2.56 -10.82
N ASP A 13 13.71 -1.60 -10.69
CA ASP A 13 14.96 -1.61 -11.45
C ASP A 13 15.95 -2.59 -10.80
N GLY A 14 15.82 -3.90 -11.05
CA GLY A 14 16.83 -4.86 -10.57
C GLY A 14 16.55 -6.34 -10.82
N ILE A 15 17.64 -7.08 -11.03
CA ILE A 15 17.69 -8.54 -10.93
C ILE A 15 17.38 -8.92 -9.47
N MET A 16 16.49 -9.90 -9.24
CA MET A 16 16.31 -10.55 -7.94
C MET A 16 17.63 -11.21 -7.53
N ALA A 17 18.49 -10.48 -6.82
CA ALA A 17 19.67 -11.05 -6.23
C ALA A 17 19.23 -11.89 -5.01
N PHE A 18 19.69 -13.13 -4.93
CA PHE A 18 19.45 -14.05 -3.81
C PHE A 18 19.85 -13.46 -2.43
N MET A 19 20.63 -12.38 -2.43
CA MET A 19 20.99 -11.58 -1.25
C MET A 19 20.96 -10.10 -1.61
N PRO A 20 19.92 -9.34 -1.23
CA PRO A 20 19.86 -7.91 -1.48
C PRO A 20 20.93 -7.17 -0.66
N VAL A 21 21.69 -6.29 -1.33
CA VAL A 21 22.66 -5.42 -0.64
C VAL A 21 21.91 -4.22 -0.05
N VAL A 22 22.26 -3.81 1.18
CA VAL A 22 21.65 -2.62 1.79
C VAL A 22 21.95 -1.37 0.95
N GLY A 23 20.90 -0.66 0.53
CA GLY A 23 20.96 0.61 -0.20
C GLY A 23 20.74 1.83 0.68
N THR A 24 21.03 3.02 0.15
CA THR A 24 20.89 4.32 0.86
C THR A 24 19.92 5.27 0.15
N TYR A 25 18.80 4.75 -0.35
CA TYR A 25 17.82 5.55 -1.08
C TYR A 25 17.06 6.52 -0.15
N GLU A 26 16.84 7.74 -0.65
CA GLU A 26 15.98 8.72 -0.01
C GLU A 26 14.61 8.73 -0.67
N PHE A 27 13.60 8.39 0.13
CA PHE A 27 12.20 8.31 -0.27
C PHE A 27 11.65 9.71 -0.54
N ALA A 28 10.86 9.85 -1.61
CA ALA A 28 10.30 11.12 -2.05
C ALA A 28 8.84 10.98 -2.50
N LEU A 29 8.26 12.06 -3.04
CA LEU A 29 6.90 12.07 -3.61
C LEU A 29 6.88 11.67 -5.10
N SER A 30 7.84 10.86 -5.55
CA SER A 30 7.90 10.32 -6.91
C SER A 30 6.74 9.37 -7.16
N ASN A 31 6.30 9.18 -8.41
CA ASN A 31 5.17 8.28 -8.71
C ASN A 31 5.42 6.87 -8.17
N ASP A 32 6.66 6.41 -8.32
CA ASP A 32 7.15 5.13 -7.88
C ASP A 32 7.12 4.95 -6.35
N ASP A 33 7.57 5.96 -5.61
CA ASP A 33 7.50 5.95 -4.15
C ASP A 33 6.05 6.03 -3.66
N MET A 34 5.20 6.80 -4.34
CA MET A 34 3.77 6.88 -4.02
C MET A 34 3.07 5.53 -4.17
N LEU A 35 3.47 4.70 -5.14
CA LEU A 35 2.94 3.34 -5.26
C LEU A 35 3.36 2.48 -4.06
N ILE A 36 4.60 2.58 -3.58
CA ILE A 36 5.06 1.87 -2.38
C ILE A 36 4.23 2.27 -1.16
N TYR A 37 4.00 3.57 -0.97
CA TYR A 37 3.19 4.08 0.14
C TYR A 37 1.74 3.62 0.05
N TYR A 38 1.16 3.67 -1.13
CA TYR A 38 -0.19 3.17 -1.39
C TYR A 38 -0.31 1.68 -1.01
N TRP A 39 0.67 0.86 -1.40
CA TRP A 39 0.70 -0.56 -1.02
C TRP A 39 0.77 -0.76 0.50
N GLN A 40 1.65 -0.03 1.19
CA GLN A 40 1.80 -0.16 2.64
C GLN A 40 0.56 0.33 3.40
N LEU A 41 -0.03 1.47 3.00
CA LEU A 41 -1.27 1.98 3.58
C LEU A 41 -2.38 0.94 3.48
N PHE A 42 -2.53 0.32 2.31
CA PHE A 42 -3.61 -0.61 2.07
C PHE A 42 -3.36 -2.03 2.60
N GLU A 43 -2.10 -2.43 2.79
CA GLU A 43 -1.77 -3.59 3.63
C GLU A 43 -2.28 -3.38 5.06
N ASN A 44 -2.00 -2.21 5.62
CA ASN A 44 -2.40 -1.85 6.97
C ASN A 44 -3.93 -1.82 7.11
N ARG A 45 -4.62 -1.15 6.18
CA ARG A 45 -6.09 -1.13 6.13
C ARG A 45 -6.68 -2.53 5.97
N THR A 46 -6.10 -3.36 5.10
CA THR A 46 -6.58 -4.74 4.89
C THR A 46 -6.42 -5.56 6.16
N ASN A 47 -5.25 -5.57 6.78
CA ASN A 47 -5.01 -6.33 8.00
C ASN A 47 -5.92 -5.91 9.18
N ASN A 48 -6.31 -4.64 9.23
CA ASN A 48 -7.25 -4.12 10.25
C ASN A 48 -8.73 -4.30 9.87
N ASP A 49 -9.01 -4.89 8.71
CA ASP A 49 -10.36 -5.02 8.14
C ASP A 49 -11.12 -3.68 8.09
N GLU A 50 -10.41 -2.63 7.69
CA GLU A 50 -10.98 -1.28 7.55
C GLU A 50 -12.01 -1.24 6.41
N PRO A 51 -13.00 -0.34 6.50
CA PRO A 51 -13.97 -0.16 5.43
C PRO A 51 -13.33 0.43 4.17
N TYR A 52 -13.95 0.12 3.03
CA TYR A 52 -13.66 0.77 1.76
C TYR A 52 -13.81 2.29 1.88
N ILE A 53 -12.89 3.03 1.25
CA ILE A 53 -12.94 4.49 1.17
C ILE A 53 -12.86 4.97 -0.27
N GLU A 54 -13.65 5.98 -0.62
CA GLU A 54 -13.49 6.67 -1.92
C GLU A 54 -12.26 7.59 -1.92
N LYS A 55 -11.86 8.07 -0.73
CA LYS A 55 -10.67 8.89 -0.45
C LYS A 55 -10.50 9.03 1.06
N TYR A 56 -9.31 9.42 1.50
CA TYR A 56 -9.11 9.97 2.83
C TYR A 56 -9.70 11.38 2.92
N GLY A 57 -10.50 11.64 3.95
CA GLY A 57 -11.12 12.93 4.20
C GLY A 57 -10.22 13.93 4.92
N SER A 58 -9.15 13.46 5.58
CA SER A 58 -8.22 14.31 6.32
C SER A 58 -6.86 13.63 6.53
N LEU A 59 -5.82 14.42 6.84
CA LEU A 59 -4.52 13.90 7.28
C LEU A 59 -4.65 12.99 8.51
N LYS A 60 -5.48 13.37 9.48
CA LYS A 60 -5.69 12.58 10.70
C LYS A 60 -6.27 11.19 10.40
N GLU A 61 -7.10 11.07 9.37
CA GLU A 61 -7.64 9.78 8.94
C GLU A 61 -6.54 8.94 8.26
N LEU A 62 -5.79 9.56 7.35
CA LEU A 62 -4.67 8.92 6.64
C LEU A 62 -3.57 8.43 7.61
N GLU A 63 -3.22 9.24 8.61
CA GLU A 63 -2.15 8.96 9.57
C GLU A 63 -2.39 7.70 10.42
N LYS A 64 -3.64 7.25 10.57
CA LYS A 64 -3.95 5.98 11.22
C LYS A 64 -3.33 4.78 10.50
N ASP A 65 -3.17 4.90 9.18
CA ASP A 65 -2.66 3.84 8.32
C ASP A 65 -1.15 4.00 8.04
N VAL A 66 -0.51 5.08 8.51
CA VAL A 66 0.92 5.36 8.30
C VAL A 66 1.76 4.66 9.37
N TYR A 67 2.01 3.37 9.16
CA TYR A 67 2.92 2.57 9.99
C TYR A 67 3.51 1.41 9.19
N GLY A 68 4.48 0.69 9.77
CA GLY A 68 5.18 -0.39 9.10
C GLY A 68 6.43 0.08 8.36
N LEU A 69 6.83 -0.65 7.32
CA LEU A 69 8.11 -0.47 6.65
C LEU A 69 7.90 -0.30 5.14
N CYS A 70 8.44 0.76 4.56
CA CYS A 70 8.50 0.89 3.11
C CYS A 70 9.85 0.40 2.60
N SER A 71 9.83 -0.41 1.54
CA SER A 71 11.03 -0.96 0.91
C SER A 71 11.10 -0.56 -0.56
N ARG A 72 12.27 -0.09 -1.00
CA ARG A 72 12.57 0.26 -2.38
C ARG A 72 13.77 -0.56 -2.86
N GLN A 73 13.66 -1.15 -4.05
CA GLN A 73 14.77 -1.85 -4.69
C GLN A 73 15.25 -1.08 -5.93
N ILE A 74 16.54 -0.73 -5.96
CA ILE A 74 17.18 -0.04 -7.08
C ILE A 74 18.55 -0.67 -7.31
N LYS A 75 18.80 -1.11 -8.54
CA LYS A 75 20.07 -1.72 -9.00
C LYS A 75 20.56 -2.85 -8.10
N GLY A 76 19.65 -3.73 -7.69
CA GLY A 76 19.94 -4.87 -6.81
C GLY A 76 20.22 -4.50 -5.34
N LYS A 77 20.02 -3.24 -4.96
CA LYS A 77 20.10 -2.78 -3.56
C LYS A 77 18.70 -2.55 -3.01
N VAL A 78 18.48 -2.91 -1.76
CA VAL A 78 17.21 -2.70 -1.04
C VAL A 78 17.42 -1.66 0.05
N THR A 79 16.58 -0.64 0.06
CA THR A 79 16.46 0.31 1.17
C THR A 79 15.11 0.12 1.82
N THR A 80 15.12 -0.20 3.11
CA THR A 80 13.91 -0.31 3.94
C THR A 80 13.97 0.75 5.03
N LYS A 81 12.91 1.54 5.18
CA LYS A 81 12.81 2.57 6.23
C LYS A 81 11.42 2.52 6.87
N ASN A 82 11.33 2.99 8.12
CA ASN A 82 10.06 3.12 8.81
C ASN A 82 9.15 4.09 8.05
N PHE A 83 7.90 3.67 7.80
CA PHE A 83 6.97 4.48 7.02
C PHE A 83 6.63 5.80 7.73
N LYS A 84 6.55 5.80 9.06
CA LYS A 84 6.31 7.02 9.83
C LYS A 84 7.46 8.02 9.66
N ASP A 85 8.71 7.57 9.71
CA ASP A 85 9.87 8.45 9.54
C ASP A 85 9.93 9.04 8.13
N ILE A 86 9.62 8.21 7.12
CA ILE A 86 9.48 8.69 5.73
C ILE A 86 8.39 9.74 5.68
N TYR A 87 7.16 9.39 6.11
CA TYR A 87 6.01 10.28 6.04
C TYR A 87 6.31 11.61 6.73
N ASP A 88 6.89 11.61 7.93
CA ASP A 88 7.23 12.80 8.72
C ASP A 88 8.20 13.75 7.97
N SER A 89 9.00 13.24 7.02
CA SER A 89 9.89 14.04 6.15
C SER A 89 9.22 14.65 4.90
N LEU A 90 8.05 14.15 4.48
CA LEU A 90 7.39 14.56 3.22
C LEU A 90 6.46 15.79 3.39
N ASP A 91 6.06 16.41 2.29
CA ASP A 91 4.94 17.35 2.27
C ASP A 91 3.62 16.57 2.41
N LYS A 92 2.89 16.81 3.52
CA LYS A 92 1.71 16.01 3.90
C LYS A 92 0.50 16.26 3.00
N GLU A 93 0.31 17.51 2.59
CA GLU A 93 -0.80 17.88 1.73
C GLU A 93 -0.59 17.34 0.31
N VAL A 94 0.63 17.42 -0.21
CA VAL A 94 0.96 16.82 -1.52
C VAL A 94 0.84 15.29 -1.46
N PHE A 95 1.30 14.67 -0.37
CA PHE A 95 1.15 13.24 -0.14
C PHE A 95 -0.32 12.81 -0.14
N LEU A 96 -1.17 13.46 0.66
CA LEU A 96 -2.60 13.17 0.75
C LEU A 96 -3.27 13.28 -0.62
N ASN A 97 -2.98 14.35 -1.36
CA ASN A 97 -3.54 14.56 -2.69
C ASN A 97 -3.12 13.45 -3.67
N LYS A 98 -1.86 13.02 -3.64
CA LYS A 98 -1.35 11.93 -4.49
C LYS A 98 -1.95 10.57 -4.12
N ILE A 99 -2.06 10.24 -2.83
CA ILE A 99 -2.74 9.01 -2.38
C ILE A 99 -4.21 9.01 -2.82
N ASN A 100 -4.92 10.12 -2.61
CA ASN A 100 -6.32 10.22 -3.04
C ASN A 100 -6.48 10.13 -4.56
N ALA A 101 -5.51 10.62 -5.34
CA ALA A 101 -5.48 10.41 -6.79
C ALA A 101 -5.32 8.92 -7.15
N LEU A 102 -4.44 8.19 -6.46
CA LEU A 102 -4.27 6.74 -6.65
C LEU A 102 -5.55 5.97 -6.26
N ILE A 103 -6.22 6.34 -5.16
CA ILE A 103 -7.49 5.72 -4.76
C ILE A 103 -8.55 5.95 -5.84
N LYS A 104 -8.63 7.15 -6.39
CA LYS A 104 -9.56 7.46 -7.48
C LYS A 104 -9.25 6.65 -8.74
N GLU A 105 -7.99 6.49 -9.08
CA GLU A 105 -7.53 5.79 -10.29
C GLU A 105 -7.65 4.27 -10.18
N TYR A 106 -7.26 3.68 -9.05
CA TYR A 106 -7.14 2.23 -8.87
C TYR A 106 -8.18 1.63 -7.92
N GLY A 107 -8.73 2.42 -7.02
CA GLY A 107 -9.64 1.95 -5.96
C GLY A 107 -8.91 1.70 -4.65
N ASN A 108 -9.43 0.80 -3.82
CA ASN A 108 -8.71 0.35 -2.63
C ASN A 108 -7.91 -0.88 -3.00
N LEU A 109 -6.68 -0.99 -2.50
CA LEU A 109 -5.92 -2.22 -2.61
C LEU A 109 -6.30 -3.15 -1.45
N ILE A 110 -6.59 -4.40 -1.77
CA ILE A 110 -6.60 -5.49 -0.81
C ILE A 110 -5.23 -6.15 -0.94
N ASN A 111 -4.42 -6.05 0.11
CA ASN A 111 -3.06 -6.59 0.13
C ASN A 111 -2.92 -7.56 1.30
N THR A 112 -2.94 -8.86 1.00
CA THR A 112 -2.72 -9.95 1.95
C THR A 112 -1.43 -10.69 1.60
N TYR A 113 -1.09 -11.74 2.35
CA TYR A 113 0.07 -12.56 2.03
C TYR A 113 -0.09 -13.30 0.69
N THR A 114 -1.30 -13.77 0.42
CA THR A 114 -1.59 -14.62 -0.75
C THR A 114 -2.11 -13.86 -1.96
N ILE A 115 -2.75 -12.70 -1.78
CA ILE A 115 -3.35 -11.95 -2.89
C ILE A 115 -3.16 -10.44 -2.75
N ALA A 116 -2.94 -9.80 -3.90
CA ALA A 116 -3.00 -8.36 -4.05
C ALA A 116 -3.94 -8.00 -5.20
N VAL A 117 -5.03 -7.28 -4.91
CA VAL A 117 -6.03 -6.89 -5.92
C VAL A 117 -6.62 -5.52 -5.61
N CYS A 118 -6.82 -4.70 -6.63
CA CYS A 118 -7.53 -3.43 -6.51
C CYS A 118 -9.03 -3.63 -6.69
N ILE A 119 -9.83 -3.01 -5.82
CA ILE A 119 -11.29 -3.05 -5.84
C ILE A 119 -11.86 -1.64 -5.98
N LYS A 120 -12.84 -1.48 -6.87
CA LYS A 120 -13.74 -0.32 -6.92
C LYS A 120 -15.16 -0.77 -6.71
N THR A 121 -15.86 -0.11 -5.80
CA THR A 121 -17.24 -0.42 -5.47
C THR A 121 -17.92 0.80 -4.84
N ASP A 122 -19.24 0.86 -4.95
CA ASP A 122 -20.14 1.74 -4.22
C ASP A 122 -20.75 1.05 -2.98
N GLU A 123 -20.40 -0.22 -2.75
CA GLU A 123 -20.90 -1.02 -1.65
C GLU A 123 -20.06 -0.81 -0.38
N PRO A 124 -20.69 -0.72 0.82
CA PRO A 124 -19.99 -0.53 2.08
C PRO A 124 -19.35 -1.83 2.56
N ILE A 125 -18.27 -2.23 1.89
CA ILE A 125 -17.51 -3.44 2.24
C ILE A 125 -16.40 -3.14 3.24
N LYS A 126 -15.99 -4.17 3.98
CA LYS A 126 -14.72 -4.20 4.70
C LYS A 126 -13.73 -5.06 3.94
N LEU A 127 -12.49 -4.59 3.82
CA LEU A 127 -11.54 -5.12 2.83
C LEU A 127 -11.19 -6.60 3.05
N LEU A 128 -10.84 -6.99 4.28
CA LEU A 128 -10.43 -8.36 4.58
C LEU A 128 -11.62 -9.32 4.66
N SER A 129 -12.71 -8.87 5.27
CA SER A 129 -13.96 -9.63 5.33
C SER A 129 -14.49 -9.94 3.93
N PHE A 130 -14.45 -8.98 3.02
CA PHE A 130 -14.83 -9.19 1.62
C PHE A 130 -13.93 -10.21 0.93
N ILE A 131 -12.60 -10.06 0.99
CA ILE A 131 -11.75 -11.03 0.29
C ILE A 131 -11.83 -12.43 0.90
N LYS A 132 -12.08 -12.56 2.20
CA LYS A 132 -12.35 -13.84 2.87
C LYS A 132 -13.69 -14.48 2.45
N SER A 133 -14.71 -13.70 2.09
CA SER A 133 -15.95 -14.27 1.56
C SER A 133 -15.77 -14.84 0.16
N GLU A 134 -14.89 -14.23 -0.64
CA GLU A 134 -14.57 -14.69 -2.00
C GLU A 134 -13.51 -15.81 -2.00
N ILE A 135 -12.54 -15.73 -1.10
CA ILE A 135 -11.38 -16.64 -0.96
C ILE A 135 -11.20 -16.97 0.53
N PRO A 136 -11.87 -18.01 1.05
CA PRO A 136 -11.86 -18.33 2.48
C PRO A 136 -10.48 -18.62 3.08
N ASP A 137 -9.54 -19.17 2.31
CA ASP A 137 -8.21 -19.59 2.76
C ASP A 137 -7.13 -18.49 2.56
N VAL A 138 -7.53 -17.22 2.48
CA VAL A 138 -6.58 -16.10 2.35
C VAL A 138 -5.80 -15.88 3.64
N GLU A 139 -4.46 -15.95 3.56
CA GLU A 139 -3.55 -15.66 4.67
C GLU A 139 -3.19 -14.17 4.68
N THR A 140 -3.07 -13.57 5.85
CA THR A 140 -2.66 -12.16 6.02
C THR A 140 -1.23 -12.06 6.48
N TRP A 141 -0.60 -10.90 6.23
CA TRP A 141 0.78 -10.66 6.69
C TRP A 141 0.92 -10.72 8.22
N SER A 142 -0.18 -10.52 8.96
CA SER A 142 -0.23 -10.69 10.42
C SER A 142 -0.03 -12.13 10.88
N ASP A 143 -0.35 -13.13 10.06
CA ASP A 143 -0.24 -14.54 10.43
C ASP A 143 1.23 -15.00 10.57
N TYR A 144 2.16 -14.18 10.07
CA TYR A 144 3.60 -14.44 10.01
C TYR A 144 4.46 -13.41 10.75
N ARG A 145 3.85 -12.52 11.55
CA ARG A 145 4.55 -11.48 12.34
C ARG A 145 4.77 -11.89 13.79
#